data_AF-A0A5S6QVW2-F1
#
_entry.id   AF-A0A5S6QVW2-F1
#
_cell.length_a   1.000
_cell.length_b   1.000
_cell.length_c   1.000
_cell.angle_alpha   90.00
_cell.angle_beta   90.00
_cell.angle_gamma   90.00
#
_symmetry.space_group_name_H-M   'P 1'
#
loop_
_entity.id
_entity.type
_entity.pdbx_description
1 polymer ?
#
loop_
_entity_poly.entity_id
_entity_poly.type
_entity_poly.pdbx_seq_one_letter_code
_entity_poly.pdbx_strand_id
1 'polypeptide(L)'
;MDVDVVAEKIVGNGTVEQLTAELQQIPLSKHDLNYSSKRVLMYGKDLDADHPGFRDKKYRERRVEISRLSEQFIWGNDIPRVDYTAEENQTWSTLFERLRKLYLKHACKEYLENFHLLEREGLFRPDKIPQLADVSKFIKDRTGFELYPVAGYLSPKDFLNALAFRVFHASQYIRHPACPFYSPEPDVCHELLGHVPMFANSQFAEFSQEIGLASLGADEEDVQKLAKLYFFTVEFGICSENGQKKVYGAGLLSSVDELTYAMEGAPKLLPLSIEGILEAECVIVSFQNAYFTCNDLKEPMSVLRNFIKSRSLQKKYYYDPLKDQITTSEPTSTACKAASFKAP
;
A
#
# COMPACT_ATOMS: atom_id res chain seq x y z
N MET A 1 -3.58 -23.59 -6.90
CA MET A 1 -2.72 -24.08 -8.01
C MET A 1 -1.32 -23.65 -7.68
N ASP A 2 -0.42 -24.62 -7.51
CA ASP A 2 0.96 -24.38 -7.03
C ASP A 2 1.74 -23.42 -7.93
N VAL A 3 2.48 -22.53 -7.28
CA VAL A 3 3.28 -21.42 -7.85
C VAL A 3 4.42 -21.92 -8.75
N ASP A 4 4.71 -23.23 -8.72
CA ASP A 4 5.85 -23.84 -9.40
C ASP A 4 5.62 -24.18 -10.89
N VAL A 5 4.40 -24.05 -11.44
CA VAL A 5 4.10 -24.55 -12.79
C VAL A 5 4.30 -23.51 -13.92
N VAL A 6 4.57 -22.23 -13.59
CA VAL A 6 4.69 -21.16 -14.62
C VAL A 6 6.14 -20.91 -15.07
N ALA A 7 7.13 -21.51 -14.40
CA ALA A 7 8.55 -21.17 -14.58
C ALA A 7 9.26 -21.83 -15.79
N GLU A 8 8.64 -22.76 -16.53
CA GLU A 8 9.37 -23.60 -17.50
C GLU A 8 9.40 -23.11 -18.97
N LYS A 9 8.79 -21.97 -19.34
CA LYS A 9 8.60 -21.64 -20.78
C LYS A 9 9.43 -20.50 -21.38
N ILE A 10 10.48 -20.01 -20.74
CA ILE A 10 11.35 -18.98 -21.33
C ILE A 10 12.82 -19.31 -21.04
N VAL A 11 13.41 -20.26 -21.77
CA VAL A 11 14.85 -20.54 -21.67
C VAL A 11 15.51 -20.30 -23.03
N GLY A 12 16.22 -19.18 -23.13
CA GLY A 12 17.20 -18.89 -24.18
C GLY A 12 18.56 -18.60 -23.53
N ASN A 13 19.46 -19.59 -23.57
CA ASN A 13 20.93 -19.56 -23.50
C ASN A 13 21.69 -18.46 -22.71
N GLY A 14 21.15 -17.96 -21.59
CA GLY A 14 21.96 -17.46 -20.49
C GLY A 14 22.00 -18.51 -19.39
N THR A 15 23.15 -18.71 -18.74
CA THR A 15 23.16 -19.54 -17.51
C THR A 15 22.19 -18.89 -16.52
N VAL A 16 21.23 -19.68 -16.03
CA VAL A 16 20.17 -19.23 -15.12
C VAL A 16 20.75 -18.44 -13.95
N GLU A 17 21.92 -18.85 -13.45
CA GLU A 17 22.65 -18.23 -12.35
C GLU A 17 23.17 -16.81 -12.65
N GLN A 18 23.65 -16.52 -13.86
CA GLN A 18 24.13 -15.17 -14.23
C GLN A 18 22.96 -14.19 -14.45
N LEU A 19 21.85 -14.67 -15.02
CA LEU A 19 20.63 -13.87 -15.17
C LEU A 19 19.95 -13.60 -13.82
N THR A 20 19.95 -14.55 -12.88
CA THR A 20 19.41 -14.32 -11.52
C THR A 20 20.23 -13.34 -10.69
N ALA A 21 21.54 -13.24 -10.91
CA ALA A 21 22.40 -12.31 -10.18
C ALA A 21 22.21 -10.85 -10.61
N GLU A 22 21.90 -10.61 -11.89
CA GLU A 22 21.63 -9.27 -12.44
C GLU A 22 20.17 -8.82 -12.21
N LEU A 23 19.22 -9.74 -12.00
CA LEU A 23 17.78 -9.45 -11.84
C LEU A 23 17.30 -9.22 -10.40
N GLN A 24 18.16 -9.38 -9.38
CA GLN A 24 17.85 -9.05 -7.98
C GLN A 24 18.61 -7.80 -7.50
N GLN A 25 18.67 -6.75 -8.31
CA GLN A 25 19.29 -5.51 -7.88
C GLN A 25 18.41 -4.83 -6.83
N ILE A 26 18.98 -4.59 -5.65
CA ILE A 26 18.38 -3.72 -4.63
C ILE A 26 18.26 -2.33 -5.26
N PRO A 27 17.06 -1.73 -5.32
CA PRO A 27 16.92 -0.39 -5.89
C PRO A 27 17.75 0.60 -5.08
N LEU A 28 18.51 1.45 -5.76
CA LEU A 28 19.34 2.48 -5.17
C LEU A 28 18.77 3.89 -5.40
N SER A 29 17.88 4.02 -6.38
CA SER A 29 17.16 5.26 -6.69
C SER A 29 15.70 4.97 -7.05
N LYS A 30 14.84 5.99 -6.99
CA LYS A 30 13.45 5.89 -7.44
C LYS A 30 13.31 5.55 -8.93
N HIS A 31 14.31 5.86 -9.76
CA HIS A 31 14.31 5.43 -11.17
C HIS A 31 14.40 3.90 -11.32
N ASP A 32 14.98 3.20 -10.34
CA ASP A 32 15.07 1.73 -10.38
C ASP A 32 13.69 1.07 -10.15
N LEU A 33 12.74 1.80 -9.56
CA LEU A 33 11.35 1.34 -9.38
C LEU A 33 10.61 1.19 -10.72
N ASN A 34 11.14 1.77 -11.81
CA ASN A 34 10.62 1.56 -13.15
C ASN A 34 10.73 0.10 -13.60
N TYR A 35 11.69 -0.66 -13.07
CA TYR A 35 11.83 -2.07 -13.39
C TYR A 35 10.87 -2.93 -12.57
N SER A 36 10.78 -2.67 -11.25
CA SER A 36 9.92 -3.45 -10.36
C SER A 36 8.43 -3.23 -10.66
N SER A 37 8.02 -2.02 -11.02
CA SER A 37 6.62 -1.71 -11.37
C SER A 37 6.07 -2.46 -12.58
N LYS A 38 6.94 -3.02 -13.44
CA LYS A 38 6.52 -3.84 -14.60
C LYS A 38 6.38 -5.32 -14.29
N ARG A 39 6.80 -5.78 -13.10
CA ARG A 39 6.69 -7.19 -12.65
C ARG A 39 5.35 -7.46 -11.97
N VAL A 40 4.26 -7.27 -12.72
CA VAL A 40 2.89 -7.52 -12.24
C VAL A 40 2.59 -9.02 -12.21
N LEU A 41 2.16 -9.53 -11.06
CA LEU A 41 1.85 -10.94 -10.82
C LEU A 41 0.38 -11.28 -11.06
N MET A 42 -0.55 -10.42 -10.59
CA MET A 42 -1.99 -10.71 -10.57
C MET A 42 -2.83 -9.45 -10.82
N TYR A 43 -4.10 -9.65 -11.18
CA TYR A 43 -5.13 -8.61 -11.36
C TYR A 43 -4.72 -7.47 -12.29
N GLY A 44 -3.89 -7.77 -13.29
CA GLY A 44 -3.56 -6.85 -14.37
C GLY A 44 -4.72 -6.75 -15.37
N LYS A 45 -4.56 -7.43 -16.51
CA LYS A 45 -5.52 -7.40 -17.63
C LYS A 45 -6.61 -8.46 -17.53
N ASP A 46 -6.34 -9.54 -16.79
CA ASP A 46 -7.24 -10.67 -16.63
C ASP A 46 -7.85 -10.66 -15.22
N LEU A 47 -9.14 -10.98 -15.17
CA LEU A 47 -9.94 -11.03 -13.96
C LEU A 47 -10.21 -12.50 -13.61
N ASP A 48 -10.24 -12.82 -12.32
CA ASP A 48 -10.63 -14.14 -11.85
C ASP A 48 -12.09 -14.45 -12.18
N ALA A 49 -12.44 -15.73 -12.27
CA ALA A 49 -13.76 -16.18 -12.74
C ALA A 49 -14.92 -15.76 -11.81
N ASP A 50 -14.63 -15.54 -10.52
CA ASP A 50 -15.55 -15.06 -9.48
C ASP A 50 -15.56 -13.54 -9.35
N HIS A 51 -14.71 -12.82 -10.09
CA HIS A 51 -14.69 -11.36 -10.10
C HIS A 51 -16.01 -10.81 -10.68
N PRO A 52 -16.66 -9.79 -10.06
CA PRO A 52 -17.95 -9.27 -10.51
C PRO A 52 -17.94 -8.76 -11.96
N GLY A 53 -16.79 -8.23 -12.40
CA GLY A 53 -16.56 -7.78 -13.77
C GLY A 53 -16.11 -8.85 -14.77
N PHE A 54 -15.99 -10.13 -14.40
CA PHE A 54 -15.43 -11.18 -15.27
C PHE A 54 -16.17 -11.31 -16.62
N ARG A 55 -17.50 -11.19 -16.58
CA ARG A 55 -18.36 -11.28 -17.77
C ARG A 55 -18.69 -9.92 -18.39
N ASP A 56 -18.26 -8.82 -17.76
CA ASP A 56 -18.47 -7.47 -18.28
C ASP A 56 -17.33 -7.09 -19.24
N LYS A 57 -17.62 -7.16 -20.54
CA LYS A 57 -16.66 -6.82 -21.58
C LYS A 57 -16.22 -5.35 -21.51
N LYS A 58 -17.12 -4.42 -21.18
CA LYS A 58 -16.80 -2.98 -21.11
C LYS A 58 -15.87 -2.71 -19.94
N TYR A 59 -16.15 -3.30 -18.77
CA TYR A 59 -15.29 -3.19 -17.60
C TYR A 59 -13.88 -3.73 -17.88
N ARG A 60 -13.78 -4.90 -18.55
CA ARG A 60 -12.48 -5.48 -18.94
C ARG A 60 -11.69 -4.60 -19.91
N GLU A 61 -12.36 -4.05 -20.93
CA GLU A 61 -11.73 -3.11 -21.88
C GLU A 61 -11.22 -1.86 -21.14
N ARG A 62 -12.02 -1.33 -20.20
CA ARG A 62 -11.64 -0.19 -19.37
C ARG A 62 -10.44 -0.49 -18.46
N ARG A 63 -10.36 -1.69 -17.89
CA ARG A 63 -9.19 -2.14 -17.12
C ARG A 63 -7.92 -2.18 -17.94
N VAL A 64 -7.98 -2.70 -19.17
CA VAL A 64 -6.84 -2.73 -20.09
C VAL A 64 -6.40 -1.32 -20.49
N GLU A 65 -7.35 -0.40 -20.72
CA GLU A 65 -7.07 1.01 -21.01
C GLU A 65 -6.27 1.67 -19.88
N ILE A 66 -6.77 1.58 -18.64
CA ILE A 66 -6.10 2.18 -17.47
C ILE A 66 -4.75 1.50 -17.19
N SER A 67 -4.66 0.17 -17.32
CA SER A 67 -3.40 -0.58 -17.18
C SER A 67 -2.30 -0.06 -18.11
N ARG A 68 -2.65 0.30 -19.35
CA ARG A 68 -1.66 0.84 -20.32
C ARG A 68 -1.09 2.18 -19.88
N LEU A 69 -1.87 3.02 -19.18
CA LEU A 69 -1.38 4.29 -18.64
C LEU A 69 -0.31 4.04 -17.58
N SER A 70 -0.57 3.16 -16.62
CA SER A 70 0.41 2.74 -15.60
C SER A 70 1.65 2.07 -16.22
N GLU A 71 1.46 1.22 -17.24
CA GLU A 71 2.56 0.56 -17.97
C GLU A 71 3.48 1.53 -18.69
N GLN A 72 2.99 2.71 -19.11
CA GLN A 72 3.79 3.73 -19.79
C GLN A 72 4.47 4.72 -18.82
N PHE A 73 4.04 4.76 -17.57
CA PHE A 73 4.65 5.63 -16.57
C PHE A 73 6.10 5.22 -16.27
N ILE A 74 6.94 6.24 -16.11
CA ILE A 74 8.35 6.16 -15.76
C ILE A 74 8.62 7.28 -14.75
N TRP A 75 9.36 6.97 -13.68
CA TRP A 75 9.74 7.92 -12.65
C TRP A 75 10.37 9.19 -13.24
N GLY A 76 9.94 10.34 -12.72
CA GLY A 76 10.34 11.67 -13.20
C GLY A 76 9.35 12.31 -14.18
N ASN A 77 8.42 11.53 -14.76
CA ASN A 77 7.31 12.06 -15.55
C ASN A 77 6.11 12.42 -14.68
N ASP A 78 5.17 13.19 -15.23
CA ASP A 78 3.87 13.41 -14.59
C ASP A 78 3.04 12.12 -14.57
N ILE A 79 2.37 11.86 -13.44
CA ILE A 79 1.46 10.72 -13.31
C ILE A 79 0.30 10.90 -14.31
N PRO A 80 0.01 9.91 -15.17
CA PRO A 80 -1.05 10.01 -16.16
C PRO A 80 -2.41 10.23 -15.50
N ARG A 81 -3.17 11.17 -16.07
CA ARG A 81 -4.55 11.45 -15.64
C ARG A 81 -5.51 10.46 -16.29
N VAL A 82 -6.57 10.12 -15.56
CA VAL A 82 -7.63 9.22 -16.02
C VAL A 82 -8.93 10.00 -16.11
N ASP A 83 -9.54 9.99 -17.30
CA ASP A 83 -10.87 10.56 -17.51
C ASP A 83 -11.91 9.55 -17.03
N TYR A 84 -12.22 9.57 -15.72
CA TYR A 84 -13.20 8.69 -15.12
C TYR A 84 -14.62 8.97 -15.66
N THR A 85 -15.34 7.90 -16.02
CA THR A 85 -16.71 8.00 -16.54
C THR A 85 -17.70 8.41 -15.45
N ALA A 86 -18.93 8.77 -15.85
CA ALA A 86 -19.98 9.09 -14.88
C ALA A 86 -20.34 7.89 -13.97
N GLU A 87 -20.31 6.66 -14.48
CA GLU A 87 -20.57 5.45 -13.71
C GLU A 87 -19.46 5.16 -12.70
N GLU A 88 -18.20 5.37 -13.08
CA GLU A 88 -17.04 5.26 -12.18
C GLU A 88 -17.16 6.30 -11.05
N ASN A 89 -17.43 7.57 -11.37
CA ASN A 89 -17.64 8.61 -10.35
C ASN A 89 -18.85 8.31 -9.44
N GLN A 90 -19.92 7.71 -9.96
CA GLN A 90 -21.07 7.29 -9.15
C GLN A 90 -20.74 6.13 -8.20
N THR A 91 -19.90 5.18 -8.64
CA THR A 91 -19.41 4.07 -7.81
C THR A 91 -18.59 4.61 -6.64
N TRP A 92 -17.67 5.54 -6.93
CA TRP A 92 -16.91 6.28 -5.92
C TRP A 92 -17.82 7.03 -4.94
N SER A 93 -18.78 7.81 -5.45
CA SER A 93 -19.71 8.58 -4.61
C SER A 93 -20.46 7.71 -3.62
N THR A 94 -20.99 6.59 -4.10
CA THR A 94 -21.74 5.61 -3.29
C THR A 94 -20.90 5.09 -2.12
N LEU A 95 -19.64 4.73 -2.39
CA LEU A 95 -18.71 4.24 -1.37
C LEU A 95 -18.27 5.36 -0.41
N PHE A 96 -17.87 6.51 -0.96
CA PHE A 96 -17.36 7.67 -0.24
C PHE A 96 -18.37 8.14 0.81
N GLU A 97 -19.63 8.32 0.44
CA GLU A 97 -20.67 8.79 1.36
C GLU A 97 -20.94 7.82 2.51
N ARG A 98 -20.84 6.51 2.24
CA ARG A 98 -21.07 5.48 3.25
C ARG A 98 -19.89 5.40 4.22
N LEU A 99 -18.67 5.35 3.71
CA LEU A 99 -17.45 5.29 4.51
C LEU A 99 -17.26 6.56 5.34
N ARG A 100 -17.51 7.75 4.78
CA ARG A 100 -17.42 9.04 5.50
C ARG A 100 -18.24 9.06 6.79
N LYS A 101 -19.42 8.41 6.81
CA LYS A 101 -20.25 8.28 8.02
C LYS A 101 -19.62 7.33 9.05
N LEU A 102 -19.02 6.24 8.58
CA LEU A 102 -18.35 5.27 9.45
C LEU A 102 -17.05 5.83 10.04
N TYR A 103 -16.29 6.63 9.29
CA TYR A 103 -15.03 7.21 9.77
C TYR A 103 -15.22 8.02 11.05
N LEU A 104 -16.27 8.84 11.14
CA LEU A 104 -16.56 9.65 12.33
C LEU A 104 -16.67 8.81 13.61
N LYS A 105 -17.11 7.56 13.49
CA LYS A 105 -17.26 6.64 14.62
C LYS A 105 -16.00 5.80 14.83
N HIS A 106 -15.39 5.32 13.74
CA HIS A 106 -14.48 4.18 13.77
C HIS A 106 -13.04 4.49 13.40
N ALA A 107 -12.77 5.52 12.59
CA ALA A 107 -11.41 5.84 12.16
C ALA A 107 -10.60 6.49 13.28
N CYS A 108 -9.29 6.26 13.28
CA CYS A 108 -8.34 6.91 14.17
C CYS A 108 -8.28 8.42 13.93
N LYS A 109 -7.82 9.15 14.94
CA LYS A 109 -7.74 10.61 14.92
C LYS A 109 -6.87 11.11 13.77
N GLU A 110 -5.70 10.50 13.57
CA GLU A 110 -4.73 10.88 12.54
C GLU A 110 -5.32 10.72 11.14
N TYR A 111 -6.09 9.65 10.90
CA TYR A 111 -6.81 9.45 9.66
C TYR A 111 -7.83 10.57 9.43
N LEU A 112 -8.68 10.85 10.42
CA LEU A 112 -9.74 11.85 10.32
C LEU A 112 -9.20 13.26 10.05
N GLU A 113 -8.13 13.64 10.73
CA GLU A 113 -7.46 14.93 10.52
C GLU A 113 -7.00 15.09 9.06
N ASN A 114 -6.31 14.09 8.53
CA ASN A 114 -5.80 14.12 7.15
C ASN A 114 -6.91 13.98 6.11
N PHE A 115 -7.94 13.17 6.37
CA PHE A 115 -9.12 13.05 5.52
C PHE A 115 -9.84 14.39 5.37
N HIS A 116 -10.08 15.10 6.48
CA HIS A 116 -10.71 16.42 6.45
C HIS A 116 -9.84 17.48 5.76
N LEU A 117 -8.50 17.36 5.87
CA LEU A 117 -7.59 18.21 5.10
C LEU A 117 -7.72 17.95 3.60
N LEU A 118 -7.76 16.70 3.15
CA LEU A 118 -7.97 16.33 1.75
C LEU A 118 -9.32 16.85 1.22
N GLU A 119 -10.39 16.81 2.04
CA GLU A 119 -11.67 17.42 1.69
C GLU A 119 -11.57 18.94 1.56
N ARG A 120 -10.90 19.60 2.53
CA ARG A 120 -10.76 21.07 2.56
C ARG A 120 -9.95 21.62 1.40
N GLU A 121 -8.90 20.90 0.98
CA GLU A 121 -8.12 21.25 -0.22
C GLU A 121 -8.86 20.91 -1.53
N GLY A 122 -10.09 20.38 -1.45
CA GLY A 122 -10.92 20.04 -2.60
C GLY A 122 -10.46 18.80 -3.37
N LEU A 123 -9.50 18.05 -2.82
CA LEU A 123 -8.97 16.82 -3.42
C LEU A 123 -9.96 15.67 -3.25
N PHE A 124 -10.56 15.53 -2.06
CA PHE A 124 -11.56 14.51 -1.77
C PHE A 124 -12.96 15.10 -1.81
N ARG A 125 -13.77 14.57 -2.73
CA ARG A 125 -15.15 15.00 -2.95
C ARG A 125 -16.01 13.78 -3.28
N PRO A 126 -17.29 13.76 -2.90
CA PRO A 126 -18.16 12.63 -3.23
C PRO A 126 -18.41 12.50 -4.73
N ASP A 127 -18.42 13.60 -5.49
CA ASP A 127 -18.86 13.61 -6.89
C ASP A 127 -17.76 13.33 -7.92
N LYS A 128 -16.51 13.18 -7.49
CA LYS A 128 -15.37 13.03 -8.40
C LYS A 128 -14.23 12.22 -7.81
N ILE A 129 -13.77 11.21 -8.55
CA ILE A 129 -12.57 10.44 -8.19
C ILE A 129 -11.33 11.35 -8.26
N PRO A 130 -10.53 11.43 -7.19
CA PRO A 130 -9.29 12.20 -7.17
C PRO A 130 -8.26 11.64 -8.16
N GLN A 131 -7.43 12.52 -8.73
CA GLN A 131 -6.33 12.10 -9.60
C GLN A 131 -5.09 11.81 -8.77
N LEU A 132 -4.42 10.68 -9.03
CA LEU A 132 -3.19 10.31 -8.31
C LEU A 132 -2.13 11.41 -8.37
N ALA A 133 -2.01 12.13 -9.49
CA ALA A 133 -1.07 13.25 -9.65
C ALA A 133 -1.25 14.34 -8.58
N ASP A 134 -2.51 14.74 -8.34
CA ASP A 134 -2.83 15.83 -7.41
C ASP A 134 -2.67 15.36 -5.95
N VAL A 135 -3.10 14.13 -5.66
CA VAL A 135 -2.97 13.52 -4.33
C VAL A 135 -1.51 13.25 -3.98
N SER A 136 -0.71 12.75 -4.93
CA SER A 136 0.73 12.49 -4.78
C SER A 136 1.47 13.78 -4.38
N LYS A 137 1.16 14.90 -5.05
CA LYS A 137 1.72 16.21 -4.69
C LYS A 137 1.35 16.60 -3.25
N PHE A 138 0.09 16.43 -2.85
CA PHE A 138 -0.37 16.76 -1.51
C PHE A 138 0.37 15.97 -0.42
N ILE A 139 0.51 14.64 -0.58
CA ILE A 139 1.20 13.82 0.43
C ILE A 139 2.73 14.04 0.40
N LYS A 140 3.30 14.36 -0.77
CA LYS A 140 4.73 14.72 -0.90
C LYS A 140 5.07 15.95 -0.07
N ASP A 141 4.24 16.99 -0.14
CA ASP A 141 4.45 18.23 0.60
C ASP A 141 4.33 18.05 2.13
N ARG A 142 3.73 16.95 2.60
CA ARG A 142 3.53 16.66 4.04
C ARG A 142 4.55 15.70 4.61
N THR A 143 4.78 14.59 3.93
CA THR A 143 5.57 13.47 4.45
C THR A 143 6.60 12.98 3.44
N GLY A 144 6.74 13.63 2.28
CA GLY A 144 7.62 13.17 1.22
C GLY A 144 7.17 11.86 0.56
N PHE A 145 5.99 11.33 0.90
CA PHE A 145 5.41 10.20 0.19
C PHE A 145 4.99 10.60 -1.22
N GLU A 146 5.10 9.68 -2.17
CA GLU A 146 4.70 9.89 -3.55
C GLU A 146 3.99 8.63 -4.06
N LEU A 147 3.00 8.82 -4.94
CA LEU A 147 2.29 7.71 -5.57
C LEU A 147 2.97 7.31 -6.89
N TYR A 148 2.99 6.01 -7.17
CA TYR A 148 3.46 5.42 -8.43
C TYR A 148 2.31 4.61 -9.05
N PRO A 149 1.78 4.97 -10.23
CA PRO A 149 0.70 4.21 -10.85
C PRO A 149 1.16 2.80 -11.23
N VAL A 150 0.43 1.79 -10.75
CA VAL A 150 0.71 0.37 -11.06
C VAL A 150 -0.47 -0.28 -11.75
N ALA A 151 -0.20 -1.26 -12.60
CA ALA A 151 -1.23 -1.96 -13.38
C ALA A 151 -1.91 -3.11 -12.61
N GLY A 152 -1.32 -3.59 -11.52
CA GLY A 152 -1.82 -4.70 -10.73
C GLY A 152 -0.89 -5.05 -9.57
N TYR A 153 -1.04 -6.24 -9.01
CA TYR A 153 -0.28 -6.67 -7.84
C TYR A 153 1.19 -6.93 -8.17
N LEU A 154 2.08 -6.38 -7.35
CA LEU A 154 3.52 -6.63 -7.40
C LEU A 154 3.90 -7.75 -6.43
N SER A 155 5.11 -8.29 -6.59
CA SER A 155 5.69 -9.15 -5.55
C SER A 155 5.84 -8.37 -4.23
N PRO A 156 5.72 -9.03 -3.05
CA PRO A 156 5.94 -8.37 -1.78
C PRO A 156 7.29 -7.65 -1.72
N LYS A 157 8.34 -8.25 -2.27
CA LYS A 157 9.68 -7.66 -2.35
C LYS A 157 9.67 -6.34 -3.13
N ASP A 158 9.06 -6.32 -4.30
CA ASP A 158 9.00 -5.13 -5.17
C ASP A 158 8.17 -4.00 -4.56
N PHE A 159 7.04 -4.36 -3.97
CA PHE A 159 6.16 -3.41 -3.31
C PHE A 159 6.81 -2.81 -2.07
N LEU A 160 7.33 -3.65 -1.15
CA LEU A 160 7.94 -3.18 0.09
C LEU A 160 9.20 -2.36 -0.18
N ASN A 161 10.05 -2.75 -1.13
CA ASN A 161 11.25 -1.99 -1.46
C ASN A 161 10.94 -0.55 -1.92
N ALA A 162 9.80 -0.32 -2.55
CA ALA A 162 9.38 1.03 -2.94
C ALA A 162 9.08 1.92 -1.74
N LEU A 163 8.55 1.34 -0.65
CA LEU A 163 8.27 2.09 0.59
C LEU A 163 9.54 2.67 1.20
N ALA A 164 10.71 2.06 0.97
CA ALA A 164 12.00 2.59 1.41
C ALA A 164 12.28 4.00 0.87
N PHE A 165 11.71 4.33 -0.29
CA PHE A 165 11.81 5.63 -0.96
C PHE A 165 10.62 6.54 -0.66
N ARG A 166 9.74 6.16 0.27
CA ARG A 166 8.42 6.77 0.47
C ARG A 166 7.59 6.74 -0.83
N VAL A 167 7.73 5.70 -1.64
CA VAL A 167 6.93 5.53 -2.86
C VAL A 167 5.92 4.43 -2.65
N PHE A 168 4.65 4.74 -2.87
CA PHE A 168 3.55 3.79 -2.79
C PHE A 168 3.01 3.48 -4.18
N HIS A 169 3.01 2.20 -4.56
CA HIS A 169 2.41 1.76 -5.82
C HIS A 169 0.88 1.75 -5.66
N ALA A 170 0.18 2.54 -6.45
CA ALA A 170 -1.26 2.73 -6.37
C ALA A 170 -1.95 2.37 -7.69
N SER A 171 -3.04 1.62 -7.62
CA SER A 171 -3.90 1.37 -8.77
C SER A 171 -4.71 2.61 -9.18
N GLN A 172 -5.12 2.67 -10.44
CA GLN A 172 -5.96 3.76 -10.99
C GLN A 172 -7.36 3.31 -11.41
N TYR A 173 -7.61 2.02 -11.54
CA TYR A 173 -8.93 1.51 -11.91
C TYR A 173 -9.87 1.53 -10.71
N ILE A 174 -11.17 1.61 -10.94
CA ILE A 174 -12.19 1.50 -9.88
C ILE A 174 -12.84 0.12 -9.90
N ARG A 175 -13.25 -0.37 -8.73
CA ARG A 175 -14.02 -1.61 -8.56
C ARG A 175 -15.32 -1.62 -9.40
N HIS A 176 -15.83 -2.81 -9.66
CA HIS A 176 -17.04 -2.99 -10.44
C HIS A 176 -18.30 -2.43 -9.72
N PRO A 177 -19.19 -1.69 -10.39
CA PRO A 177 -20.34 -1.01 -9.77
C PRO A 177 -21.37 -1.96 -9.12
N ALA A 178 -21.36 -3.25 -9.49
CA ALA A 178 -22.25 -4.25 -8.88
C ALA A 178 -21.91 -4.57 -7.41
N CYS A 179 -20.67 -4.36 -6.99
CA CYS A 179 -20.19 -4.62 -5.63
C CYS A 179 -19.40 -3.40 -5.11
N PRO A 180 -20.06 -2.24 -4.85
CA PRO A 180 -19.33 -1.02 -4.48
C PRO A 180 -18.74 -1.08 -3.06
N PHE A 181 -19.34 -1.89 -2.17
CA PHE A 181 -18.99 -1.92 -0.74
C PHE A 181 -17.89 -2.93 -0.37
N TYR A 182 -17.48 -3.79 -1.31
CA TYR A 182 -16.43 -4.79 -1.17
C TYR A 182 -15.65 -4.95 -2.48
N SER A 183 -14.34 -5.09 -2.39
CA SER A 183 -13.47 -5.39 -3.55
C SER A 183 -12.44 -6.44 -3.15
N PRO A 184 -12.26 -7.52 -3.94
CA PRO A 184 -11.19 -8.50 -3.71
C PRO A 184 -9.81 -7.98 -4.12
N GLU A 185 -9.76 -6.88 -4.87
CA GLU A 185 -8.54 -6.24 -5.39
C GLU A 185 -8.47 -4.77 -4.91
N PRO A 186 -7.28 -4.18 -4.78
CA PRO A 186 -7.07 -2.83 -4.25
C PRO A 186 -7.26 -1.88 -5.42
N ASP A 187 -8.49 -1.42 -5.59
CA ASP A 187 -8.86 -0.42 -6.59
C ASP A 187 -8.52 1.00 -6.11
N VAL A 188 -8.68 2.01 -6.96
CA VAL A 188 -8.38 3.41 -6.63
C VAL A 188 -9.11 3.91 -5.38
N CYS A 189 -10.28 3.34 -5.06
CA CYS A 189 -10.96 3.64 -3.81
C CYS A 189 -10.17 3.16 -2.59
N HIS A 190 -9.61 1.96 -2.65
CA HIS A 190 -8.75 1.43 -1.60
C HIS A 190 -7.50 2.27 -1.40
N GLU A 191 -6.83 2.65 -2.49
CA GLU A 191 -5.60 3.45 -2.41
C GLU A 191 -5.87 4.83 -1.79
N LEU A 192 -6.90 5.51 -2.30
CA LEU A 192 -7.20 6.88 -1.90
C LEU A 192 -7.90 6.95 -0.54
N LEU A 193 -8.90 6.11 -0.28
CA LEU A 193 -9.65 6.17 0.97
C LEU A 193 -8.99 5.38 2.09
N GLY A 194 -8.26 4.31 1.78
CA GLY A 194 -7.57 3.49 2.77
C GLY A 194 -6.23 4.10 3.18
N HIS A 195 -5.32 4.25 2.21
CA HIS A 195 -3.92 4.53 2.51
C HIS A 195 -3.56 6.02 2.61
N VAL A 196 -4.00 6.83 1.64
CA VAL A 196 -3.53 8.21 1.46
C VAL A 196 -3.64 9.07 2.74
N PRO A 197 -4.76 9.06 3.50
CA PRO A 197 -4.85 9.85 4.71
C PRO A 197 -3.82 9.45 5.77
N MET A 198 -3.48 8.15 5.86
CA MET A 198 -2.43 7.69 6.77
C MET A 198 -1.03 8.02 6.26
N PHE A 199 -0.77 7.98 4.95
CA PHE A 199 0.52 8.42 4.41
C PHE A 199 0.77 9.93 4.58
N ALA A 200 -0.27 10.73 4.79
CA ALA A 200 -0.13 12.14 5.17
C ALA A 200 0.25 12.34 6.67
N ASN A 201 0.28 11.28 7.47
CA ASN A 201 0.75 11.31 8.86
C ASN A 201 2.26 10.96 8.93
N SER A 202 3.06 11.81 9.56
CA SER A 202 4.53 11.64 9.59
C SER A 202 5.00 10.36 10.28
N GLN A 203 4.39 10.01 11.42
CA GLN A 203 4.72 8.79 12.15
C GLN A 203 4.39 7.54 11.34
N PHE A 204 3.23 7.53 10.67
CA PHE A 204 2.83 6.41 9.83
C PHE A 204 3.71 6.30 8.57
N ALA A 205 4.04 7.43 7.95
CA ALA A 205 4.99 7.48 6.83
C ALA A 205 6.38 6.95 7.21
N GLU A 206 6.90 7.32 8.38
CA GLU A 206 8.16 6.77 8.91
C GLU A 206 8.06 5.26 9.14
N PHE A 207 6.96 4.79 9.73
CA PHE A 207 6.72 3.36 9.94
C PHE A 207 6.70 2.58 8.62
N SER A 208 5.95 3.05 7.63
CA SER A 208 5.89 2.41 6.31
C SER A 208 7.25 2.43 5.61
N GLN A 209 8.02 3.53 5.72
CA GLN A 209 9.37 3.60 5.18
C GLN A 209 10.34 2.63 5.85
N GLU A 210 10.25 2.47 7.18
CA GLU A 210 11.10 1.54 7.94
C GLU A 210 10.84 0.09 7.52
N ILE A 211 9.58 -0.28 7.23
CA ILE A 211 9.26 -1.61 6.66
C ILE A 211 10.01 -1.79 5.33
N GLY A 212 9.95 -0.79 4.45
CA GLY A 212 10.63 -0.86 3.15
C GLY A 212 12.15 -0.91 3.28
N LEU A 213 12.75 -0.12 4.17
CA LEU A 213 14.18 -0.19 4.44
C LEU A 213 14.60 -1.56 4.96
N ALA A 214 13.76 -2.19 5.77
CA ALA A 214 13.99 -3.53 6.30
C ALA A 214 13.85 -4.64 5.23
N SER A 215 13.15 -4.39 4.11
CA SER A 215 13.01 -5.36 3.02
C SER A 215 14.17 -5.32 2.03
N LEU A 216 14.94 -4.22 1.97
CA LEU A 216 16.08 -4.08 1.07
C LEU A 216 17.17 -5.11 1.39
N GLY A 217 17.41 -6.03 0.44
CA GLY A 217 18.41 -7.09 0.60
C GLY A 217 18.03 -8.19 1.59
N ALA A 218 16.78 -8.20 2.07
CA ALA A 218 16.23 -9.30 2.85
C ALA A 218 16.10 -10.57 1.98
N ASP A 219 16.24 -11.74 2.60
CA ASP A 219 15.88 -13.01 1.98
C ASP A 219 14.35 -13.14 1.86
N GLU A 220 13.90 -14.14 1.10
CA GLU A 220 12.47 -14.33 0.83
C GLU A 220 11.68 -14.58 2.13
N GLU A 221 12.23 -15.35 3.06
CA GLU A 221 11.57 -15.64 4.34
C GLU A 221 11.29 -14.36 5.12
N ASP A 222 12.29 -13.49 5.26
CA ASP A 222 12.13 -12.21 5.95
C ASP A 222 11.22 -11.23 5.19
N VAL A 223 11.25 -11.24 3.85
CA VAL A 223 10.31 -10.44 3.04
C VAL A 223 8.87 -10.87 3.33
N GLN A 224 8.59 -12.17 3.41
CA GLN A 224 7.25 -12.67 3.73
C GLN A 224 6.82 -12.28 5.14
N LYS A 225 7.73 -12.32 6.13
CA LYS A 225 7.46 -11.85 7.50
C LYS A 225 7.15 -10.35 7.54
N LEU A 226 7.89 -9.54 6.81
CA LEU A 226 7.63 -8.10 6.66
C LEU A 226 6.30 -7.84 5.95
N ALA A 227 5.95 -8.64 4.93
CA ALA A 227 4.68 -8.54 4.24
C ALA A 227 3.50 -8.87 5.17
N LYS A 228 3.62 -9.89 6.04
CA LYS A 228 2.63 -10.17 7.09
C LYS A 228 2.53 -9.01 8.09
N LEU A 229 3.65 -8.45 8.52
CA LEU A 229 3.65 -7.29 9.42
C LEU A 229 2.95 -6.10 8.76
N TYR A 230 3.23 -5.82 7.48
CA TYR A 230 2.55 -4.81 6.69
C TYR A 230 1.04 -5.09 6.64
N PHE A 231 0.64 -6.31 6.32
CA PHE A 231 -0.76 -6.72 6.23
C PHE A 231 -1.52 -6.51 7.56
N PHE A 232 -1.02 -7.03 8.68
CA PHE A 232 -1.71 -6.91 9.97
C PHE A 232 -1.55 -5.55 10.65
N THR A 233 -0.84 -4.60 10.03
CA THR A 233 -0.73 -3.22 10.52
C THR A 233 -1.28 -2.23 9.50
N VAL A 234 -0.60 -2.03 8.38
CA VAL A 234 -0.96 -1.06 7.35
C VAL A 234 -2.30 -1.40 6.67
N GLU A 235 -2.62 -2.68 6.45
CA GLU A 235 -3.90 -3.08 5.82
C GLU A 235 -5.04 -3.25 6.83
N PHE A 236 -4.81 -3.96 7.94
CA PHE A 236 -5.88 -4.40 8.85
C PHE A 236 -5.64 -4.01 10.32
N GLY A 237 -4.85 -2.97 10.56
CA GLY A 237 -4.50 -2.51 11.90
C GLY A 237 -5.61 -1.73 12.62
N ILE A 238 -5.71 -1.99 13.92
CA ILE A 238 -6.59 -1.29 14.87
C ILE A 238 -5.72 -0.71 15.98
N CYS A 239 -5.96 0.53 16.39
CA CYS A 239 -5.30 1.16 17.53
C CYS A 239 -6.28 1.41 18.68
N SER A 240 -5.74 1.79 19.84
CA SER A 240 -6.50 2.25 20.98
C SER A 240 -6.32 3.75 21.14
N GLU A 241 -7.43 4.48 21.26
CA GLU A 241 -7.45 5.92 21.51
C GLU A 241 -8.37 6.21 22.68
N ASN A 242 -7.82 6.73 23.78
CA ASN A 242 -8.59 7.04 25.00
C ASN A 242 -9.44 5.84 25.49
N GLY A 243 -8.90 4.62 25.37
CA GLY A 243 -9.58 3.38 25.76
C GLY A 243 -10.62 2.85 24.76
N GLN A 244 -10.80 3.51 23.61
CA GLN A 244 -11.68 3.06 22.52
C GLN A 244 -10.86 2.46 21.37
N LYS A 245 -11.39 1.42 20.71
CA LYS A 245 -10.77 0.87 19.51
C LYS A 245 -11.06 1.77 18.31
N LYS A 246 -10.03 2.00 17.49
CA LYS A 246 -10.08 2.83 16.28
C LYS A 246 -9.30 2.17 15.15
N VAL A 247 -9.71 2.42 13.92
CA VAL A 247 -9.13 1.79 12.73
C VAL A 247 -8.13 2.73 12.06
N TYR A 248 -6.98 2.20 11.70
CA TYR A 248 -6.01 2.87 10.84
C TYR A 248 -5.59 2.04 9.61
N GLY A 249 -5.97 0.76 9.56
CA GLY A 249 -5.68 -0.13 8.43
C GLY A 249 -6.49 0.22 7.17
N ALA A 250 -5.81 0.28 6.02
CA ALA A 250 -6.36 0.68 4.73
C ALA A 250 -7.45 -0.26 4.19
N GLY A 251 -7.28 -1.57 4.33
CA GLY A 251 -8.28 -2.58 3.98
C GLY A 251 -9.59 -2.38 4.74
N LEU A 252 -9.50 -2.09 6.04
CA LEU A 252 -10.67 -1.72 6.84
C LEU A 252 -11.25 -0.36 6.42
N LEU A 253 -10.41 0.66 6.24
CA LEU A 253 -10.87 2.02 5.90
C LEU A 253 -11.47 2.14 4.50
N SER A 254 -11.35 1.13 3.63
CA SER A 254 -11.86 1.13 2.25
C SER A 254 -12.97 0.11 1.97
N SER A 255 -13.37 -0.65 3.00
CA SER A 255 -14.40 -1.68 2.95
C SER A 255 -15.52 -1.35 3.94
N VAL A 256 -16.72 -1.05 3.43
CA VAL A 256 -17.86 -0.74 4.29
C VAL A 256 -18.24 -1.96 5.13
N ASP A 257 -18.26 -3.13 4.49
CA ASP A 257 -18.74 -4.34 5.12
C ASP A 257 -17.73 -4.85 6.17
N GLU A 258 -16.43 -4.83 5.86
CA GLU A 258 -15.40 -5.31 6.78
C GLU A 258 -15.14 -4.32 7.92
N LEU A 259 -15.18 -3.00 7.66
CA LEU A 259 -15.12 -1.98 8.72
C LEU A 259 -16.26 -2.16 9.72
N THR A 260 -17.47 -2.38 9.22
CA THR A 260 -18.65 -2.59 10.08
C THR A 260 -18.49 -3.87 10.89
N TYR A 261 -18.06 -4.97 10.27
CA TYR A 261 -17.80 -6.23 10.96
C TYR A 261 -16.71 -6.11 12.04
N ALA A 262 -15.56 -5.50 11.70
CA ALA A 262 -14.42 -5.35 12.60
C ALA A 262 -14.69 -4.42 13.79
N MET A 263 -15.69 -3.54 13.71
CA MET A 263 -15.96 -2.55 14.76
C MET A 263 -17.29 -2.74 15.49
N GLU A 264 -18.27 -3.37 14.86
CA GLU A 264 -19.64 -3.52 15.40
C GLU A 264 -20.09 -4.97 15.50
N GLY A 265 -19.35 -5.90 14.87
CA GLY A 265 -19.61 -7.33 14.97
C GLY A 265 -19.00 -7.95 16.23
N ALA A 266 -18.57 -9.20 16.09
CA ALA A 266 -17.84 -9.93 17.14
C ALA A 266 -16.51 -10.47 16.59
N PRO A 267 -15.60 -9.58 16.14
CA PRO A 267 -14.33 -10.00 15.59
C PRO A 267 -13.42 -10.56 16.68
N LYS A 268 -12.49 -11.42 16.29
CA LYS A 268 -11.39 -11.83 17.17
C LYS A 268 -10.32 -10.73 17.17
N LEU A 269 -10.15 -10.04 18.30
CA LEU A 269 -9.12 -9.03 18.48
C LEU A 269 -7.95 -9.60 19.29
N LEU A 270 -6.74 -9.47 18.77
CA LEU A 270 -5.50 -9.94 19.39
C LEU A 270 -4.56 -8.76 19.66
N PRO A 271 -3.74 -8.78 20.72
CA PRO A 271 -2.69 -7.78 20.91
C PRO A 271 -1.64 -7.90 19.80
N LEU A 272 -1.13 -6.78 19.32
CA LEU A 272 -0.08 -6.74 18.31
C LEU A 272 1.21 -7.38 18.85
N SER A 273 1.66 -8.48 18.24
CA SER A 273 2.96 -9.10 18.51
C SER A 273 3.52 -9.74 17.24
N ILE A 274 4.85 -9.88 17.17
CA ILE A 274 5.49 -10.56 16.04
C ILE A 274 5.06 -12.01 16.00
N GLU A 275 5.07 -12.69 17.14
CA GLU A 275 4.70 -14.11 17.24
C GLU A 275 3.28 -14.34 16.73
N GLY A 276 2.33 -13.51 17.15
CA GLY A 276 0.93 -13.59 16.71
C GLY A 276 0.77 -13.31 15.22
N ILE A 277 1.47 -12.29 14.69
CA ILE A 277 1.45 -11.97 13.25
C ILE A 277 2.00 -13.12 12.40
N LEU A 278 3.09 -13.74 12.84
CA LEU A 278 3.74 -14.81 12.08
C LEU A 278 2.89 -16.08 12.03
N GLU A 279 2.14 -16.37 13.09
CA GLU A 279 1.17 -17.48 13.16
C GLU A 279 -0.12 -17.20 12.38
N ALA A 280 -0.52 -15.95 12.23
CA ALA A 280 -1.76 -15.58 11.57
C ALA A 280 -1.73 -15.82 10.05
N GLU A 281 -2.86 -16.24 9.50
CA GLU A 281 -3.08 -16.39 8.06
C GLU A 281 -3.65 -15.10 7.47
N CYS A 282 -3.04 -14.62 6.38
CA CYS A 282 -3.57 -13.47 5.63
C CYS A 282 -4.72 -13.94 4.73
N VAL A 283 -5.94 -13.51 5.03
CA VAL A 283 -7.12 -13.89 4.25
C VAL A 283 -7.40 -12.81 3.22
N ILE A 284 -7.40 -13.13 1.93
CA ILE A 284 -7.57 -12.14 0.85
C ILE A 284 -8.93 -12.19 0.14
N VAL A 285 -9.74 -13.23 0.41
CA VAL A 285 -11.03 -13.48 -0.28
C VAL A 285 -12.26 -13.27 0.61
N SER A 286 -12.05 -13.10 1.92
CA SER A 286 -13.09 -12.90 2.92
C SER A 286 -12.55 -12.06 4.08
N PHE A 287 -13.40 -11.73 5.05
CA PHE A 287 -12.96 -10.97 6.22
C PHE A 287 -11.89 -11.71 7.01
N GLN A 288 -11.02 -10.94 7.69
CA GLN A 288 -9.94 -11.52 8.48
C GLN A 288 -10.46 -12.39 9.64
N ASN A 289 -9.75 -13.50 9.88
CA ASN A 289 -10.01 -14.41 11.01
C ASN A 289 -9.71 -13.75 12.37
N ALA A 290 -8.79 -12.79 12.39
CA ALA A 290 -8.46 -11.98 13.54
C ALA A 290 -7.86 -10.63 13.11
N TYR A 291 -8.02 -9.61 13.95
CA TYR A 291 -7.39 -8.30 13.79
C TYR A 291 -6.43 -8.05 14.94
N PHE A 292 -5.32 -7.37 14.65
CA PHE A 292 -4.33 -7.03 15.66
C PHE A 292 -4.54 -5.60 16.14
N THR A 293 -4.56 -5.44 17.47
CA THR A 293 -4.76 -4.14 18.11
C THR A 293 -3.48 -3.67 18.77
N CYS A 294 -3.07 -2.45 18.48
CA CYS A 294 -2.03 -1.73 19.22
C CYS A 294 -2.63 -0.75 20.24
N ASN A 295 -1.83 -0.37 21.23
CA ASN A 295 -2.13 0.59 22.29
C ASN A 295 -2.12 2.03 21.76
N ASP A 296 -1.28 2.32 20.77
CA ASP A 296 -1.19 3.58 20.05
C ASP A 296 -0.48 3.35 18.70
N LEU A 297 -0.38 4.39 17.86
CA LEU A 297 0.32 4.31 16.56
C LEU A 297 1.85 4.22 16.66
N LYS A 298 2.45 4.27 17.87
CA LYS A 298 3.91 4.10 18.08
C LYS A 298 4.29 2.63 18.23
N GLU A 299 3.40 1.81 18.75
CA GLU A 299 3.66 0.40 19.01
C GLU A 299 4.04 -0.40 17.75
N PRO A 300 3.40 -0.24 16.58
CA PRO A 300 3.82 -0.94 15.35
C PRO A 300 5.29 -0.71 14.99
N MET A 301 5.79 0.52 15.14
CA MET A 301 7.21 0.84 14.94
C MET A 301 8.11 0.12 15.95
N SER A 302 7.67 0.00 17.20
CA SER A 302 8.43 -0.70 18.25
C SER A 302 8.52 -2.20 17.96
N VAL A 303 7.39 -2.79 17.54
CA VAL A 303 7.27 -4.19 17.12
C VAL A 303 8.19 -4.48 15.92
N LEU A 304 8.14 -3.64 14.88
CA LEU A 304 9.02 -3.73 13.71
C LEU A 304 10.50 -3.61 14.08
N ARG A 305 10.89 -2.64 14.92
CA ARG A 305 12.28 -2.47 15.33
C ARG A 305 12.80 -3.65 16.13
N ASN A 306 11.96 -4.29 16.94
CA ASN A 306 12.32 -5.52 17.65
C ASN A 306 12.53 -6.67 16.68
N PHE A 307 11.66 -6.82 15.68
CA PHE A 307 11.84 -7.78 14.59
C PHE A 307 13.14 -7.55 13.81
N ILE A 308 13.45 -6.29 13.44
CA ILE A 308 14.70 -5.95 12.75
C ILE A 308 15.91 -6.32 13.60
N LYS A 309 15.89 -6.08 14.92
CA LYS A 309 16.98 -6.44 15.84
C LYS A 309 17.16 -7.95 16.00
N SER A 310 16.10 -8.75 15.89
CA SER A 310 16.21 -10.21 15.99
C SER A 310 16.79 -10.85 14.72
N ARG A 311 16.87 -10.11 13.61
CA ARG A 311 17.42 -10.60 12.34
C ARG A 311 18.93 -10.45 12.31
N SER A 312 19.61 -11.45 11.75
CA SER A 312 21.02 -11.35 11.40
C SER A 312 21.18 -10.72 10.02
N LEU A 313 20.95 -9.40 9.91
CA LEU A 313 21.14 -8.68 8.65
C LEU A 313 22.63 -8.62 8.28
N GLN A 314 22.99 -9.11 7.09
CA GLN A 314 24.35 -9.01 6.57
C GLN A 314 24.76 -7.57 6.25
N LYS A 315 23.80 -6.70 5.91
CA LYS A 315 24.01 -5.31 5.53
C LYS A 315 22.82 -4.44 5.92
N LYS A 316 23.06 -3.20 6.34
CA LYS A 316 22.02 -2.20 6.61
C LYS A 316 21.97 -1.17 5.49
N TYR A 317 20.75 -0.72 5.19
CA TYR A 317 20.47 0.29 4.18
C TYR A 317 19.83 1.51 4.85
N TYR A 318 20.12 2.69 4.29
CA TYR A 318 19.62 3.97 4.77
C TYR A 318 19.10 4.75 3.58
N TYR A 319 18.06 5.54 3.77
CA TYR A 319 17.62 6.52 2.78
C TYR A 319 18.32 7.86 3.04
N ASP A 320 19.01 8.39 2.04
CA ASP A 320 19.61 9.73 2.06
C ASP A 320 18.62 10.73 1.44
N PRO A 321 17.91 11.55 2.24
CA PRO A 321 16.89 12.46 1.73
C PRO A 321 17.47 13.62 0.92
N LEU A 322 18.78 13.90 1.02
CA LEU A 322 19.41 14.97 0.21
C LEU A 322 19.73 14.50 -1.19
N LYS A 323 20.03 13.20 -1.36
CA LYS A 323 20.35 12.59 -2.66
C LYS A 323 19.17 11.86 -3.29
N ASP A 324 18.10 11.64 -2.52
CA ASP A 324 16.93 10.84 -2.90
C ASP A 324 17.32 9.41 -3.33
N GLN A 325 18.21 8.79 -2.54
CA GLN A 325 18.86 7.50 -2.86
C GLN A 325 19.04 6.63 -1.62
N ILE A 326 19.17 5.31 -1.84
CA ILE A 326 19.56 4.35 -0.82
C ILE A 326 21.09 4.26 -0.74
N THR A 327 21.60 4.31 0.49
CA THR A 327 23.02 4.17 0.81
C THR A 327 23.24 3.05 1.82
N THR A 328 24.48 2.56 1.91
CA THR A 328 24.89 1.55 2.90
C THR A 328 25.61 2.15 4.10
N SER A 329 25.89 3.45 4.04
CA SER A 329 26.48 4.23 5.12
C SER A 329 25.42 5.17 5.68
N GLU A 330 25.31 5.23 7.00
CA GLU A 330 24.37 6.12 7.68
C GLU A 330 24.66 7.58 7.28
N PRO A 331 23.65 8.35 6.83
CA PRO A 331 23.85 9.76 6.48
C PRO A 331 24.33 10.58 7.69
N THR A 332 25.53 11.14 7.62
CA THR A 332 26.21 11.77 8.77
C THR A 332 25.86 13.24 8.99
N SER A 333 25.10 13.89 8.09
CA SER A 333 24.85 15.33 8.19
C SER A 333 23.66 15.66 9.10
N THR A 334 23.80 16.70 9.91
CA THR A 334 22.72 17.27 10.75
C THR A 334 21.52 17.73 9.91
N ALA A 335 21.75 18.07 8.63
CA ALA A 335 20.70 18.42 7.66
C ALA A 335 19.88 17.20 7.21
N CYS A 336 20.48 16.01 7.05
CA CYS A 336 19.77 14.76 6.78
C CYS A 336 18.84 14.41 7.95
N LYS A 337 19.32 14.55 9.19
CA LYS A 337 18.51 14.34 10.40
C LYS A 337 17.38 15.37 10.55
N ALA A 338 17.54 16.59 10.04
CA ALA A 338 16.47 17.60 10.08
C ALA A 338 15.42 17.41 8.96
N ALA A 339 15.82 16.86 7.81
CA ALA A 339 14.91 16.57 6.68
C ALA A 339 13.93 15.43 6.99
N SER A 340 14.31 14.47 7.84
CA SER A 340 13.42 13.39 8.30
C SER A 340 12.29 13.90 9.19
N PHE A 341 12.47 15.05 9.87
CA PHE A 341 11.58 15.56 10.92
C PHE A 341 10.76 16.80 10.53
N LYS A 342 10.83 17.27 9.27
CA LYS A 342 10.00 18.40 8.83
C LYS A 342 8.63 17.90 8.36
N ALA A 343 7.73 17.67 9.31
CA ALA A 343 6.32 17.94 9.11
C ALA A 343 6.02 19.34 9.69
N PRO A 344 5.23 20.20 9.02
CA PRO A 344 4.79 21.47 9.59
C PRO A 344 3.95 21.32 10.86
#